data_AF-A0A935H5H3-F1
#
_entry.id   AF-A0A935H5H3-F1
#
_cell.length_a   1.000
_cell.length_b   1.000
_cell.length_c   1.000
_cell.angle_alpha   90.00
_cell.angle_beta   90.00
_cell.angle_gamma   90.00
#
_symmetry.space_group_name_H-M   'P 1'
#
loop_
_entity.id
_entity.type
_entity.pdbx_description
1 polymer ?
#
loop_
_entity_poly.entity_id
_entity_poly.type
_entity_poly.pdbx_seq_one_letter_code
_entity_poly.pdbx_strand_id
1 'polypeptide(L)'
;MLALRLQHELALTAGNSTIPLADLVSFEDGSFSVDAVIVRQMVDTAPLADSRHTPTTAKREVRKAGTQANYAVWQKEYRKLLKAKPGNTENWYAKQIEKMPIAQGRNYSTIKKHMHS
;
A
#
# COMPACT_ATOMS: atom_id res chain seq x y z
N MET A 1 -15.66 -5.01 -17.74
CA MET A 1 -15.65 -5.93 -18.89
C MET A 1 -15.39 -7.33 -18.36
N LEU A 2 -16.22 -8.31 -18.75
CA LEU A 2 -16.05 -9.73 -18.42
C LEU A 2 -15.43 -10.42 -19.63
N ALA A 3 -14.35 -11.18 -19.43
CA ALA A 3 -13.62 -11.82 -20.52
C ALA A 3 -13.11 -13.21 -20.10
N LEU A 4 -13.01 -14.11 -21.07
CA LEU A 4 -12.28 -15.38 -20.90
C LEU A 4 -10.83 -15.18 -21.32
N ARG A 5 -9.90 -15.71 -20.53
CA ARG A 5 -8.46 -15.63 -20.76
C ARG A 5 -7.87 -17.03 -20.76
N LEU A 6 -7.01 -17.31 -21.74
CA LEU A 6 -6.25 -18.55 -21.84
C LEU A 6 -4.75 -18.22 -21.81
N GLN A 7 -4.05 -18.62 -20.74
CA GLN A 7 -2.58 -18.49 -20.63
C GLN A 7 -1.91 -19.81 -20.27
N HIS A 8 -2.31 -20.40 -19.16
CA HIS A 8 -1.89 -21.73 -18.72
C HIS A 8 -3.10 -22.64 -18.49
N GLU A 9 -4.18 -22.03 -18.00
CA GLU A 9 -5.52 -22.61 -17.88
C GLU A 9 -6.55 -21.60 -18.39
N LEU A 10 -7.79 -22.07 -18.60
CA LEU A 10 -8.91 -21.22 -18.97
C LEU A 10 -9.46 -20.54 -17.71
N ALA A 11 -9.49 -19.20 -17.71
CA ALA A 11 -9.90 -18.40 -16.57
C ALA A 11 -10.92 -17.33 -16.97
N LEU A 12 -11.78 -16.95 -16.03
CA LEU A 12 -12.70 -15.81 -16.14
C LEU A 12 -12.06 -14.57 -15.52
N THR A 13 -12.08 -13.45 -16.23
CA THR A 13 -11.49 -12.17 -15.79
C THR A 13 -12.53 -11.05 -15.79
N ALA A 14 -12.59 -10.30 -14.69
CA ALA A 14 -13.37 -9.07 -14.55
C ALA A 14 -12.50 -7.97 -13.93
N GLY A 15 -12.16 -6.94 -14.71
CA GLY A 15 -11.23 -5.89 -14.27
C GLY A 15 -9.86 -6.48 -13.91
N ASN A 16 -9.45 -6.34 -12.65
CA ASN A 16 -8.18 -6.89 -12.14
C ASN A 16 -8.34 -8.27 -11.46
N SER A 17 -9.56 -8.79 -11.37
CA SER A 17 -9.87 -10.07 -10.75
C SER A 17 -9.85 -11.18 -11.80
N THR A 18 -9.21 -12.31 -11.49
CA THR A 18 -9.15 -13.50 -12.36
C THR A 18 -9.37 -14.75 -11.52
N ILE A 19 -10.23 -15.66 -12.00
CA ILE A 19 -10.55 -16.94 -11.34
C ILE A 19 -10.45 -18.07 -12.37
N PRO A 20 -9.80 -19.20 -12.07
CA PRO A 20 -9.81 -20.38 -12.94
C PRO A 20 -11.23 -20.86 -13.21
N LEU A 21 -11.54 -21.22 -14.46
CA LEU A 21 -12.90 -21.67 -14.82
C LEU A 21 -13.27 -22.97 -14.07
N ALA A 22 -12.27 -23.80 -13.75
CA ALA A 22 -12.45 -25.01 -12.96
C ALA A 22 -13.01 -24.75 -11.55
N ASP A 23 -12.74 -23.58 -10.97
CA ASP A 23 -13.24 -23.19 -9.64
C ASP A 23 -14.66 -22.59 -9.71
N LEU A 24 -15.13 -22.27 -10.92
CA LEU A 24 -16.42 -21.61 -11.16
C LEU A 24 -17.47 -22.58 -11.70
N VAL A 25 -17.04 -23.69 -12.29
CA VAL A 25 -17.89 -24.67 -12.95
C VAL A 25 -18.01 -25.92 -12.09
N SER A 26 -19.24 -26.27 -11.71
CA SER A 26 -19.57 -27.56 -11.13
C SER A 26 -20.23 -28.46 -12.16
N PHE A 27 -20.07 -29.77 -11.99
CA PHE A 27 -20.76 -30.78 -12.79
C PHE A 27 -21.69 -31.58 -11.89
N GLU A 28 -22.98 -31.33 -12.04
CA GLU A 28 -24.04 -31.97 -11.25
C GLU A 28 -25.17 -32.40 -12.18
N ASP A 29 -25.76 -33.57 -11.90
CA ASP A 29 -26.87 -34.15 -12.66
C ASP A 29 -26.63 -34.23 -14.19
N GLY A 30 -25.40 -34.51 -14.60
CA GLY A 30 -25.04 -34.64 -16.01
C GLY A 30 -24.91 -33.29 -16.75
N SER A 31 -24.95 -32.17 -16.01
CA SER A 31 -24.92 -30.83 -16.56
C SER A 31 -23.81 -29.98 -15.92
N PHE A 32 -23.28 -29.03 -16.68
CA PHE A 32 -22.35 -28.04 -16.15
C PHE A 32 -23.12 -26.82 -15.68
N SER A 33 -22.89 -26.41 -14.44
CA SER A 33 -23.39 -25.16 -13.87
C SER A 33 -22.25 -24.22 -13.56
N VAL A 34 -22.49 -22.93 -13.76
CA VAL A 34 -21.55 -21.85 -13.41
C VAL A 34 -22.08 -21.17 -12.15
N ASP A 35 -21.20 -20.93 -11.17
CA ASP A 35 -21.57 -20.17 -9.97
C ASP A 35 -21.84 -18.69 -10.34
N ALA A 36 -23.13 -18.38 -10.54
CA ALA A 36 -23.59 -17.05 -10.88
C ALA A 36 -23.37 -16.02 -9.76
N VAL A 37 -23.27 -16.46 -8.49
CA VAL A 37 -23.01 -15.57 -7.36
C VAL A 37 -21.58 -15.06 -7.45
N ILE A 38 -20.62 -15.95 -7.70
CA ILE A 38 -19.21 -15.58 -7.89
C ILE A 38 -19.06 -14.69 -9.11
N VAL A 39 -19.68 -15.03 -10.26
CA VAL A 39 -19.62 -14.18 -11.47
C VAL A 39 -20.17 -12.78 -11.19
N ARG A 40 -21.32 -12.69 -10.51
CA ARG A 40 -21.94 -11.40 -10.19
C ARG A 40 -21.08 -10.58 -9.25
N GLN A 41 -20.52 -11.19 -8.21
CA GLN A 41 -19.60 -10.52 -7.29
C GLN A 41 -18.34 -10.03 -8.02
N MET A 42 -17.80 -10.81 -8.95
CA MET A 42 -16.65 -10.39 -9.78
C MET A 42 -16.98 -9.17 -10.62
N VAL A 43 -18.17 -9.11 -11.21
CA VAL A 43 -18.61 -7.97 -12.03
C VAL A 43 -18.90 -6.74 -11.16
N ASP A 44 -19.56 -6.92 -10.02
CA ASP A 44 -19.96 -5.83 -9.12
C ASP A 44 -18.75 -5.21 -8.40
N THR A 45 -17.72 -6.01 -8.11
CA THR A 45 -16.47 -5.54 -7.47
C THR A 45 -15.39 -5.15 -8.47
N ALA A 46 -15.57 -5.46 -9.76
CA ALA A 46 -14.64 -5.07 -10.80
C ALA A 46 -14.53 -3.53 -10.81
N PRO A 47 -13.32 -2.97 -10.64
CA PRO A 47 -13.13 -1.55 -10.80
C PRO A 47 -13.64 -1.11 -12.18
N LEU A 48 -14.38 0.00 -12.24
CA LEU A 48 -14.70 0.70 -13.49
C LEU A 48 -13.37 1.11 -14.13
N ALA A 49 -12.83 0.22 -14.96
CA ALA A 49 -11.47 0.34 -15.48
C ALA A 49 -11.44 1.41 -16.56
N ASP A 50 -11.03 2.62 -16.18
CA ASP A 50 -10.10 3.36 -17.02
C ASP A 50 -8.68 3.04 -16.53
N SER A 51 -7.99 2.14 -17.24
CA SER A 51 -6.61 1.75 -16.95
C SER A 51 -5.60 2.89 -17.17
N ARG A 52 -6.02 4.02 -17.75
CA ARG A 52 -5.20 5.23 -17.87
C ARG A 52 -5.33 6.15 -16.66
N HIS A 53 -6.33 5.94 -15.82
CA HIS A 53 -6.50 6.69 -14.58
C HIS A 53 -5.95 5.88 -13.40
N THR A 54 -4.64 5.94 -13.13
CA THR A 54 -4.20 5.73 -11.75
C THR A 54 -4.84 6.85 -10.92
N PRO A 55 -5.81 6.55 -10.04
CA PRO A 55 -6.38 7.58 -9.20
C PRO A 55 -5.22 8.17 -8.40
N THR A 56 -5.11 9.49 -8.44
CA THR A 56 -4.02 10.24 -7.81
C THR A 56 -3.87 9.93 -6.31
N THR A 57 -4.89 9.32 -5.69
CA THR A 57 -4.90 8.76 -4.34
C THR A 57 -3.86 7.66 -4.13
N ALA A 58 -3.70 6.67 -5.02
CA ALA A 58 -2.72 5.60 -4.82
C ALA A 58 -1.27 6.13 -4.82
N LYS A 59 -0.95 7.06 -5.74
CA LYS A 59 0.34 7.77 -5.74
C LYS A 59 0.52 8.67 -4.51
N ARG A 60 -0.56 9.25 -3.98
CA ARG A 60 -0.54 10.03 -2.74
C ARG A 60 -0.31 9.13 -1.52
N GLU A 61 -0.91 7.96 -1.46
CA GLU A 61 -0.77 7.00 -0.36
C GLU A 61 0.64 6.42 -0.29
N VAL A 62 1.25 6.05 -1.42
CA VAL A 62 2.67 5.61 -1.46
C VAL A 62 3.60 6.73 -0.97
N ARG A 63 3.37 7.97 -1.41
CA ARG A 63 4.16 9.12 -0.93
C ARG A 63 3.93 9.41 0.56
N LYS A 64 2.70 9.23 1.05
CA LYS A 64 2.35 9.36 2.47
C LYS A 64 3.06 8.29 3.30
N ALA A 65 3.08 7.03 2.84
CA ALA A 65 3.76 5.93 3.50
C ALA A 65 5.28 6.15 3.57
N GLY A 66 5.90 6.59 2.47
CA GLY A 66 7.33 6.94 2.47
C GLY A 66 7.67 8.08 3.42
N THR A 67 6.79 9.08 3.52
CA THR A 67 6.95 10.20 4.46
C THR A 67 6.81 9.73 5.91
N GLN A 68 5.83 8.86 6.20
CA GLN A 68 5.60 8.31 7.54
C GLN A 68 6.77 7.42 8.00
N ALA A 69 7.36 6.64 7.09
CA ALA A 69 8.53 5.82 7.38
C ALA A 69 9.73 6.69 7.83
N ASN A 70 9.94 7.84 7.18
CA ASN A 70 10.98 8.79 7.58
C ASN A 70 10.75 9.33 9.00
N TYR A 71 9.51 9.66 9.35
CA TYR A 71 9.18 10.11 10.71
C TYR A 71 9.46 9.03 11.76
N ALA A 72 9.10 7.78 11.48
CA ALA A 72 9.38 6.66 12.39
C ALA A 72 10.89 6.47 12.64
N VAL A 73 11.71 6.67 11.60
CA VAL A 73 13.18 6.62 11.74
C VAL A 73 13.68 7.74 12.66
N TRP A 74 13.19 8.97 12.49
CA TRP A 74 13.58 10.10 13.35
C TRP A 74 13.13 9.92 14.80
N GLN A 75 11.92 9.42 15.03
CA GLN A 75 11.40 9.12 16.38
C GLN A 75 12.24 8.05 17.08
N LYS A 76 12.63 6.99 16.36
CA LYS A 76 13.49 5.94 16.88
C LYS A 76 14.84 6.50 17.30
N GLU A 77 15.44 7.36 16.48
CA GLU A 77 16.73 7.96 16.80
C GLU A 77 16.64 8.98 17.93
N TYR A 78 15.58 9.79 17.95
CA TYR A 78 15.28 10.69 19.06
C TYR A 78 15.19 9.94 20.40
N ARG A 79 14.46 8.83 20.45
CA ARG A 79 14.36 7.98 21.65
C ARG A 79 15.72 7.42 22.09
N LYS A 80 16.60 7.06 21.15
CA LYS A 80 17.97 6.62 21.49
C LYS A 80 18.81 7.77 22.05
N LEU A 81 18.77 8.94 21.41
CA LEU A 81 19.52 10.12 21.85
C LEU A 81 19.04 10.59 23.22
N LEU A 82 17.74 10.54 23.49
CA LEU A 82 17.15 10.89 24.78
C LEU A 82 17.66 9.95 25.90
N LYS A 83 17.76 8.65 25.62
CA LYS A 83 18.33 7.66 26.56
C LYS A 83 19.84 7.87 26.79
N ALA A 84 20.59 8.20 25.75
CA ALA A 84 22.05 8.34 25.84
C ALA A 84 22.49 9.66 26.48
N LYS A 85 21.75 10.74 26.23
CA LYS A 85 22.09 12.11 26.65
C LYS A 85 20.84 12.83 27.15
N PRO A 86 20.27 12.45 28.30
CA PRO A 86 19.09 13.10 28.85
C PRO A 86 19.37 14.56 29.22
N GLY A 87 18.35 15.42 29.19
CA GLY A 87 18.43 16.82 29.65
C GLY A 87 18.88 17.85 28.61
N ASN A 88 19.02 17.48 27.34
CA ASN A 88 19.29 18.45 26.26
C ASN A 88 17.99 19.07 25.72
N THR A 89 18.10 20.21 25.06
CA THR A 89 16.95 20.86 24.42
C THR A 89 16.52 20.08 23.18
N GLU A 90 15.23 20.14 22.84
CA GLU A 90 14.68 19.56 21.61
C GLU A 90 15.44 20.01 20.35
N ASN A 91 15.82 21.29 20.30
CA ASN A 91 16.60 21.85 19.21
C ASN A 91 17.95 21.14 19.05
N TRP A 92 18.58 20.76 20.16
CA TRP A 92 19.83 20.02 20.14
C TRP A 92 19.63 18.64 19.51
N TYR A 93 18.61 17.89 19.92
CA TYR A 93 18.32 16.56 19.35
C TYR A 93 17.98 16.64 17.86
N ALA A 94 17.16 17.62 17.45
CA ALA A 94 16.81 17.82 16.05
C ALA A 94 18.04 18.15 15.19
N LYS A 95 18.96 18.98 15.68
CA LYS A 95 20.24 19.28 15.01
C LYS A 95 21.18 18.08 14.95
N GLN A 96 21.14 17.17 15.92
CA GLN A 96 21.91 15.93 15.85
C GLN A 96 21.36 15.03 14.75
N ILE A 97 20.03 14.84 14.69
CA ILE A 97 19.38 14.02 13.67
C ILE A 97 19.60 14.61 12.27
N GLU A 98 19.56 15.95 12.11
CA GLU A 98 19.85 16.65 10.85
C GLU A 98 21.24 16.30 10.27
N LYS A 99 22.25 16.15 11.14
CA LYS A 99 23.62 15.80 10.72
C LYS A 99 23.77 14.34 10.30
N MET A 100 22.80 13.49 10.59
CA MET A 100 22.85 12.07 10.28
C MET A 100 22.29 11.79 8.87
N PRO A 101 22.73 10.71 8.20
CA PRO A 101 22.20 10.34 6.88
C PRO A 101 20.70 10.04 6.89
N ILE A 102 20.12 9.75 8.05
CA ILE A 102 18.68 9.51 8.24
C ILE A 102 17.83 10.77 8.03
N ALA A 103 18.43 11.97 8.02
CA ALA A 103 17.72 13.21 7.74
C ALA A 103 17.24 13.31 6.29
N GLN A 104 17.87 12.58 5.35
CA GLN A 104 17.56 12.64 3.91
C GLN A 104 17.48 14.10 3.38
N GLY A 105 18.40 14.96 3.83
CA GLY A 105 18.45 16.38 3.45
C GLY A 105 17.39 17.27 4.09
N ARG A 106 16.64 16.80 5.10
CA ARG A 106 15.64 17.57 5.83
C ARG A 106 16.29 18.39 6.95
N ASN A 107 15.82 19.63 7.08
CA ASN A 107 16.35 20.60 8.03
C ASN A 107 15.84 20.34 9.47
N TYR A 108 16.59 20.75 10.50
CA TYR A 108 16.24 20.53 11.91
C TYR A 108 14.81 20.98 12.27
N SER A 109 14.31 22.07 11.66
CA SER A 109 12.97 22.59 11.93
C SER A 109 11.88 21.58 11.53
N THR A 110 12.07 20.86 10.42
CA THR A 110 11.15 19.80 9.99
C THR A 110 11.26 18.58 10.87
N ILE A 111 12.48 18.19 11.24
CA ILE A 111 12.72 17.02 12.10
C ILE A 111 12.11 17.25 13.48
N LYS A 112 12.32 18.44 14.06
CA LYS A 112 11.75 18.82 15.37
C LYS A 112 10.24 18.62 15.42
N LYS A 113 9.52 18.97 14.34
CA LYS A 113 8.06 18.84 14.28
C LYS A 113 7.56 17.39 14.31
N HIS A 114 8.36 16.44 13.83
CA HIS A 114 7.92 15.05 13.63
C HIS A 114 8.64 14.02 14.51
N MET A 115 9.65 14.42 15.29
CA MET A 115 10.42 13.51 16.14
C MET A 115 9.71 13.08 17.44
N HIS A 116 8.64 13.79 17.85
CA HIS A 116 7.89 13.52 19.08
C HIS A 116 6.64 12.64 18.90
N SER A 117 6.13 12.52 17.67
CA SER A 117 4.97 11.66 17.36
C SER A 117 5.26 10.18 17.62
#